data_AF-A0A3B1JAN3-F1
#
_entry.id   AF-A0A3B1JAN3-F1
#
_cell.length_a   1.000
_cell.length_b   1.000
_cell.length_c   1.000
_cell.angle_alpha   90.00
_cell.angle_beta   90.00
_cell.angle_gamma   90.00
#
_symmetry.space_group_name_H-M   'P 1'
#
loop_
_entity.id
_entity.type
_entity.pdbx_description
1 polymer ?
#
loop_
_entity_poly.entity_id
_entity_poly.type
_entity_poly.pdbx_seq_one_letter_code
_entity_poly.pdbx_strand_id
1 'polypeptide(L)'
;MQSVVKHNLHSESEGAINKLINIKLTASYTYLSLGMYFDRDDVALPNFSKYFLERSVKEREHAERLLGYQNMRGGRVLLQTIAVSVGPGLKSFLLCRIFCFLCDFLESHFLPDSHETIKKLGDYLSSLTRLTSSEPNGHMGEYLFDKHTL
;
A
#
# COMPACT_ATOMS: atom_id res chain seq x y z
N MET A 1 6.43 3.55 33.04
CA MET A 1 7.90 3.70 33.06
C MET A 1 8.34 4.36 31.78
N GLN A 2 8.98 5.52 31.86
CA GLN A 2 9.57 6.19 30.69
C GLN A 2 10.92 5.52 30.35
N SER A 3 11.21 5.37 29.06
CA SER A 3 12.46 4.79 28.59
C SER A 3 13.63 5.76 28.82
N VAL A 4 14.78 5.24 29.24
CA VAL A 4 16.02 6.02 29.47
C VAL A 4 16.49 6.70 28.17
N VAL A 5 16.18 6.11 27.02
CA VAL A 5 16.62 6.59 25.70
C VAL A 5 15.64 7.59 25.08
N LYS A 6 14.47 7.84 25.72
CA LYS A 6 13.43 8.69 25.15
C LYS A 6 13.79 10.17 25.33
N HIS A 7 14.30 10.78 24.27
CA HIS A 7 14.62 12.21 24.22
C HIS A 7 13.86 12.90 23.09
N ASN A 8 13.16 13.99 23.43
CA ASN A 8 12.37 14.80 22.49
C ASN A 8 11.39 13.99 21.61
N LEU A 9 10.62 13.08 22.23
CA LEU A 9 9.55 12.32 21.57
C LEU A 9 8.23 12.54 22.32
N HIS A 10 7.36 13.37 21.76
CA HIS A 10 6.04 13.64 22.34
C HIS A 10 5.13 12.41 22.23
N SER A 11 4.20 12.25 23.17
CA SER A 11 3.25 11.12 23.19
C SER A 11 2.39 11.06 21.92
N GLU A 12 2.03 12.22 21.38
CA GLU A 12 1.29 12.33 20.12
C GLU A 12 2.10 11.78 18.94
N SER A 13 3.39 12.11 18.84
CA SER A 13 4.27 11.61 17.78
C SER A 13 4.45 10.09 17.88
N GLU A 14 4.58 9.56 19.10
CA GLU A 14 4.64 8.12 19.36
C GLU A 14 3.35 7.42 18.89
N GLY A 15 2.18 7.99 19.22
CA GLY A 15 0.88 7.49 18.78
C GLY A 15 0.70 7.56 17.25
N ALA A 16 1.15 8.64 16.62
CA ALA A 16 1.11 8.80 15.17
C ALA A 16 1.97 7.75 14.45
N ILE A 17 3.17 7.44 14.96
CA ILE A 17 4.03 6.38 14.43
C ILE A 17 3.34 5.01 14.55
N ASN A 18 2.72 4.71 15.69
CA ASN A 18 1.98 3.45 15.89
C ASN A 18 0.80 3.32 14.91
N LYS A 19 0.06 4.42 14.68
CA LYS A 19 -1.01 4.46 13.68
C LYS A 19 -0.47 4.25 12.26
N LEU A 20 0.65 4.87 11.92
CA LEU A 20 1.29 4.72 10.61
C LEU A 20 1.77 3.28 10.38
N ILE A 21 2.35 2.63 11.39
CA ILE A 21 2.74 1.21 11.32
C ILE A 21 1.52 0.35 10.99
N ASN A 22 0.38 0.55 11.66
CA ASN A 22 -0.83 -0.21 11.38
C ASN A 22 -1.37 0.03 9.96
N ILE A 23 -1.31 1.28 9.47
CA ILE A 23 -1.67 1.62 8.08
C ILE A 23 -0.77 0.88 7.08
N LYS A 24 0.55 0.88 7.30
CA LYS A 24 1.52 0.20 6.42
C LYS A 24 1.34 -1.32 6.39
N LEU A 25 1.06 -1.93 7.55
CA LEU A 25 0.74 -3.36 7.63
C LEU A 25 -0.59 -3.69 6.93
N THR A 26 -1.59 -2.83 7.08
CA THR A 26 -2.89 -2.98 6.38
C THR A 26 -2.74 -2.87 4.87
N ALA A 27 -1.93 -1.92 4.39
CA ALA A 27 -1.60 -1.80 2.97
C ALA A 27 -0.87 -3.05 2.45
N SER A 28 0.12 -3.55 3.18
CA SER A 28 0.84 -4.79 2.84
C SER A 28 -0.11 -5.98 2.69
N TYR A 29 -1.03 -6.16 3.65
CA TYR A 29 -2.01 -7.24 3.60
C TYR A 29 -3.00 -7.09 2.44
N THR A 30 -3.42 -5.86 2.13
CA THR A 30 -4.32 -5.56 1.01
C THR A 30 -3.65 -5.90 -0.32
N TYR A 31 -2.39 -5.50 -0.50
CA TYR A 31 -1.61 -5.85 -1.70
C TYR A 31 -1.37 -7.35 -1.83
N LEU A 32 -1.14 -8.06 -0.73
CA LEU A 32 -1.03 -9.53 -0.75
C LEU A 32 -2.34 -10.16 -1.26
N SER A 33 -3.48 -9.72 -0.73
CA SER A 33 -4.79 -10.20 -1.17
C SER A 33 -5.05 -9.91 -2.66
N LEU A 34 -4.62 -8.76 -3.17
CA LEU A 34 -4.76 -8.41 -4.58
C LEU A 34 -3.85 -9.28 -5.46
N GLY A 35 -2.59 -9.47 -5.06
CA GLY A 35 -1.65 -10.33 -5.79
C GLY A 35 -2.21 -11.74 -5.97
N MET A 36 -2.69 -12.34 -4.88
CA MET A 36 -3.30 -13.67 -4.91
C MET A 36 -4.64 -13.73 -5.68
N TYR A 37 -5.36 -12.61 -5.79
CA TYR A 37 -6.58 -12.54 -6.62
C TYR A 37 -6.24 -12.60 -8.11
N PHE A 38 -5.22 -11.85 -8.55
CA PHE A 38 -4.79 -11.84 -9.96
C PHE A 38 -4.06 -13.12 -10.39
N ASP A 39 -3.52 -13.87 -9.42
CA ASP A 39 -2.85 -15.16 -9.64
C ASP A 39 -3.81 -16.33 -9.90
N ARG A 40 -5.11 -16.15 -9.62
CA ARG A 40 -6.11 -17.22 -9.81
C ARG A 40 -6.22 -17.63 -11.27
N ASP A 41 -6.63 -18.88 -11.49
CA ASP A 41 -6.81 -19.47 -12.81
C ASP A 41 -7.94 -18.82 -13.63
N ASP A 42 -8.94 -18.23 -12.99
CA ASP A 42 -10.05 -17.51 -13.63
C ASP A 42 -9.69 -16.09 -14.07
N VAL A 43 -8.71 -15.45 -13.43
CA VAL A 43 -8.25 -14.08 -13.76
C VAL A 43 -6.96 -14.10 -14.60
N ALA A 44 -5.98 -14.90 -14.19
CA ALA A 44 -4.73 -15.18 -14.90
C ALA A 44 -3.96 -13.95 -15.42
N LEU A 45 -3.75 -12.94 -14.55
CA LEU A 45 -2.96 -11.73 -14.84
C LEU A 45 -1.64 -11.74 -14.03
N PRO A 46 -0.60 -12.45 -14.52
CA PRO A 46 0.60 -12.74 -13.73
C PRO A 46 1.47 -11.51 -13.45
N ASN A 47 1.50 -10.49 -14.32
CA ASN A 47 2.33 -9.31 -14.07
C ASN A 47 1.65 -8.38 -13.06
N PHE A 48 0.32 -8.29 -13.05
CA PHE A 48 -0.45 -7.69 -11.96
C PHE A 48 -0.21 -8.41 -10.63
N SER A 49 -0.29 -9.75 -10.61
CA SER A 49 0.00 -10.56 -9.43
C SER A 49 1.39 -10.21 -8.88
N LYS A 50 2.42 -10.30 -9.72
CA LYS A 50 3.81 -9.96 -9.37
C LYS A 50 3.95 -8.54 -8.84
N TYR A 51 3.39 -7.55 -9.55
CA TYR A 51 3.46 -6.14 -9.13
C TYR A 51 2.90 -5.96 -7.71
N PHE A 52 1.73 -6.54 -7.42
CA PHE A 52 1.10 -6.41 -6.11
C PHE A 52 1.84 -7.15 -5.00
N LEU A 53 2.38 -8.33 -5.28
CA LEU A 53 3.20 -9.08 -4.32
C LEU A 53 4.49 -8.31 -3.97
N GLU A 54 5.17 -7.73 -4.96
CA GLU A 54 6.34 -6.88 -4.73
C GLU A 54 5.99 -5.64 -3.89
N ARG A 55 4.83 -5.02 -4.14
CA ARG A 55 4.34 -3.89 -3.33
C ARG A 55 4.01 -4.29 -1.89
N SER A 56 3.42 -5.47 -1.69
CA SER A 56 3.15 -6.00 -0.37
C SER A 56 4.42 -6.13 0.47
N VAL A 57 5.51 -6.63 -0.12
CA VAL A 57 6.81 -6.75 0.54
C VAL A 57 7.38 -5.38 0.89
N LYS A 58 7.37 -4.42 -0.06
CA LYS A 58 7.87 -3.06 0.20
C LYS A 58 7.14 -2.37 1.35
N GLU A 59 5.80 -2.42 1.39
CA GLU A 59 5.04 -1.80 2.50
C GLU A 59 5.34 -2.46 3.84
N ARG A 60 5.63 -3.76 3.86
CA ARG A 60 6.06 -4.47 5.07
C ARG A 60 7.44 -4.03 5.53
N GLU A 61 8.40 -3.88 4.62
CA GLU A 61 9.72 -3.30 4.95
C GLU A 61 9.60 -1.87 5.51
N HIS A 62 8.69 -1.05 4.98
CA HIS A 62 8.41 0.27 5.54
C HIS A 62 7.87 0.18 6.98
N ALA A 63 6.95 -0.74 7.26
CA ALA A 63 6.45 -0.97 8.61
C ALA A 63 7.56 -1.42 9.57
N GLU A 64 8.42 -2.35 9.13
CA GLU A 64 9.57 -2.84 9.90
C GLU A 64 10.58 -1.73 10.22
N ARG A 65 10.87 -0.84 9.26
CA ARG A 65 11.73 0.35 9.50
C ARG A 65 11.12 1.28 10.55
N LEU A 66 9.81 1.52 10.52
CA LEU A 66 9.11 2.35 11.51
C LEU A 66 9.11 1.70 12.90
N LEU A 67 8.94 0.38 12.98
CA LEU A 67 9.07 -0.38 14.23
C LEU A 67 10.47 -0.23 14.84
N GLY A 68 11.50 -0.38 14.01
CA GLY A 68 12.90 -0.16 14.41
C GLY A 68 13.12 1.27 14.91
N TYR A 69 12.61 2.27 14.20
CA TYR A 69 12.72 3.68 14.58
C TYR A 69 12.03 3.98 15.92
N GLN A 70 10.82 3.46 16.14
CA GLN A 70 10.10 3.64 17.41
C GLN A 70 10.91 3.07 18.58
N ASN A 71 11.47 1.86 18.42
CA ASN A 71 12.30 1.22 19.43
C ASN A 71 13.60 2.01 19.69
N MET A 72 14.26 2.47 18.63
CA MET A 72 15.49 3.28 18.71
C MET A 72 15.27 4.59 19.48
N ARG A 73 14.12 5.24 19.29
CA ARG A 73 13.74 6.49 19.99
C ARG A 73 13.20 6.25 21.41
N GLY A 74 13.16 5.00 21.87
CA GLY A 74 12.65 4.64 23.20
C GLY A 74 11.12 4.74 23.33
N GLY A 75 10.40 4.80 22.20
CA GLY A 75 8.94 4.69 22.16
C GLY A 75 8.46 3.26 22.43
N ARG A 76 7.15 3.10 22.58
CA ARG A 76 6.47 1.82 22.77
C ARG A 76 5.64 1.51 21.53
N VAL A 77 5.94 0.37 20.93
CA VAL A 77 5.17 -0.18 19.83
C VAL A 77 3.85 -0.72 20.37
N LEU A 78 2.73 -0.23 19.83
CA LEU A 78 1.39 -0.75 20.08
C LEU A 78 0.81 -1.25 18.76
N LEU A 79 0.85 -2.56 18.55
CA LEU A 79 0.26 -3.18 17.37
C LEU A 79 -1.26 -3.27 17.54
N GLN A 80 -1.98 -2.87 16.51
CA GLN A 80 -3.44 -2.95 16.44
C GLN A 80 -3.85 -3.98 15.38
N THR A 81 -5.12 -4.38 15.42
CA THR A 81 -5.73 -5.28 14.44
C THR A 81 -5.54 -4.74 13.02
N ILE A 82 -5.21 -5.63 12.10
CA ILE A 82 -5.16 -5.32 10.67
C ILE A 82 -6.56 -5.57 10.12
N ALA A 83 -7.27 -4.50 9.77
CA ALA A 83 -8.61 -4.61 9.19
C ALA A 83 -8.50 -5.01 7.71
N VAL A 84 -9.26 -6.02 7.28
CA VAL A 84 -9.29 -6.40 5.87
C VAL A 84 -10.38 -5.62 5.15
N SER A 85 -10.01 -4.80 4.17
CA SER A 85 -10.97 -4.21 3.23
C SER A 85 -11.25 -5.20 2.09
N VAL A 86 -12.02 -6.25 2.35
CA VAL A 86 -12.48 -7.18 1.28
C VAL A 86 -13.70 -6.58 0.59
N GLY A 87 -13.47 -5.92 -0.54
CA GLY A 87 -14.47 -5.80 -1.60
C GLY A 87 -13.89 -6.48 -2.86
N PRO A 88 -14.56 -7.48 -3.45
CA PRO A 88 -14.08 -8.10 -4.68
C PRO A 88 -14.14 -7.07 -5.82
N GLY A 89 -13.00 -6.83 -6.48
CA GLY A 89 -12.93 -6.10 -7.74
C GLY A 89 -12.03 -4.86 -7.76
N LEU A 90 -11.76 -4.36 -8.97
CA LEU A 90 -10.94 -3.16 -9.23
C LEU A 90 -11.41 -1.91 -8.48
N LYS A 91 -12.64 -1.86 -7.95
CA LYS A 91 -13.08 -0.76 -7.08
C LYS A 91 -12.25 -0.66 -5.78
N SER A 92 -11.59 -1.74 -5.37
CA SER A 92 -10.63 -1.74 -4.25
C SER A 92 -9.37 -0.90 -4.56
N PHE A 93 -9.00 -0.71 -5.84
CA PHE A 93 -7.93 0.25 -6.23
C PHE A 93 -8.29 1.69 -5.84
N LEU A 94 -9.57 2.07 -5.92
CA LEU A 94 -10.01 3.42 -5.56
C LEU A 94 -9.87 3.67 -4.06
N LEU A 95 -10.00 2.62 -3.23
CA LEU A 95 -9.80 2.70 -1.79
C LEU A 95 -8.32 2.96 -1.43
N CYS A 96 -7.39 2.40 -2.22
CA CYS A 96 -5.96 2.71 -2.11
C CYS A 96 -5.66 4.19 -2.36
N ARG A 97 -6.47 4.86 -3.20
CA ARG A 97 -6.38 6.30 -3.49
C ARG A 97 -6.76 7.18 -2.29
N ILE A 98 -7.72 6.72 -1.47
CA ILE A 98 -8.15 7.42 -0.25
C ILE A 98 -7.16 7.18 0.91
N PHE A 99 -6.53 6.01 0.97
CA PHE A 99 -5.56 5.67 2.02
C PHE A 99 -4.25 6.45 1.94
N CYS A 100 -3.82 6.85 0.74
CA CYS A 100 -2.61 7.65 0.55
C CYS A 100 -2.77 9.12 0.98
N PHE A 101 -3.97 9.68 0.93
CA PHE A 101 -4.22 11.10 1.24
C PHE A 101 -4.02 11.45 2.73
N LEU A 102 -3.81 10.46 3.61
CA LEU A 102 -3.58 10.68 5.03
C LEU A 102 -2.08 10.79 5.41
N CYS A 103 -1.14 10.68 4.45
CA CYS A 103 0.31 10.64 4.71
C CYS A 103 1.04 11.99 4.64
N ASP A 104 0.36 13.06 4.20
CA ASP A 104 0.96 14.38 3.90
C ASP A 104 1.80 15.00 5.05
N PHE A 105 1.61 14.57 6.30
CA PHE A 105 2.31 15.17 7.46
C PHE A 105 3.68 14.53 7.79
N LEU A 106 3.95 13.29 7.37
CA LEU A 106 5.27 12.62 7.56
C LEU A 106 6.05 12.46 6.23
N GLU A 107 5.42 12.88 5.13
CA GLU A 107 5.88 12.67 3.74
C GLU A 107 7.13 13.47 3.40
N SER A 108 7.35 14.63 4.02
CA SER A 108 8.47 15.51 3.66
C SER A 108 9.85 15.01 4.09
N HIS A 109 9.97 14.01 4.98
CA HIS A 109 11.27 13.57 5.48
C HIS A 109 11.51 12.05 5.42
N PHE A 110 10.49 11.22 5.18
CA PHE A 110 10.62 9.76 5.31
C PHE A 110 10.26 8.92 4.08
N LEU A 111 9.47 9.38 3.11
CA LEU A 111 8.93 8.49 2.05
C LEU A 111 8.74 9.17 0.68
N PRO A 112 9.80 9.52 -0.05
CA PRO A 112 9.68 9.97 -1.45
C PRO A 112 9.03 8.91 -2.36
N ASP A 113 9.11 7.63 -1.98
CA ASP A 113 8.58 6.50 -2.75
C ASP A 113 7.04 6.44 -2.83
N SER A 114 6.35 7.02 -1.84
CA SER A 114 4.88 6.97 -1.77
C SER A 114 4.26 7.80 -2.90
N HIS A 115 4.73 9.04 -3.07
CA HIS A 115 4.24 9.95 -4.11
C HIS A 115 4.48 9.41 -5.53
N GLU A 116 5.64 8.82 -5.81
CA GLU A 116 5.89 8.18 -7.11
C GLU A 116 4.96 6.99 -7.36
N THR A 117 4.68 6.21 -6.31
CA THR A 117 3.78 5.07 -6.39
C THR A 117 2.33 5.49 -6.65
N ILE A 118 1.87 6.55 -5.99
CA ILE A 118 0.54 7.15 -6.24
C ILE A 118 0.43 7.61 -7.67
N LYS A 119 1.46 8.30 -8.19
CA LYS A 119 1.48 8.76 -9.57
C LYS A 119 1.41 7.60 -10.56
N LYS A 120 2.26 6.57 -10.38
CA LYS A 120 2.24 5.36 -11.23
C LYS A 120 0.87 4.66 -11.21
N LEU A 121 0.26 4.51 -10.03
CA LEU A 121 -1.09 3.94 -9.91
C LEU A 121 -2.15 4.82 -10.59
N GLY A 122 -2.04 6.15 -10.51
CA GLY A 122 -2.91 7.08 -11.23
C GLY A 122 -2.79 6.95 -12.74
N ASP A 123 -1.57 6.79 -13.26
CA ASP A 123 -1.29 6.58 -14.68
C ASP A 123 -1.84 5.23 -15.16
N TYR A 124 -1.68 4.17 -14.35
CA TYR A 124 -2.25 2.84 -14.62
C TYR A 124 -3.77 2.86 -14.65
N LEU A 125 -4.43 3.50 -13.67
CA LEU A 125 -5.89 3.60 -13.61
C LEU A 125 -6.44 4.36 -14.82
N SER A 126 -5.79 5.48 -15.19
CA SER A 126 -6.20 6.28 -16.35
C SER A 126 -6.05 5.49 -17.65
N SER A 127 -4.98 4.71 -17.78
CA SER A 127 -4.73 3.87 -18.95
C SER A 127 -5.72 2.71 -19.04
N LEU A 128 -5.98 2.00 -17.93
CA LEU A 128 -6.96 0.93 -17.86
C LEU A 128 -8.38 1.44 -18.14
N THR A 129 -8.78 2.57 -17.56
CA THR A 129 -10.09 3.18 -17.81
C THR A 129 -10.27 3.46 -19.30
N ARG A 130 -9.24 3.99 -19.97
CA ARG A 130 -9.27 4.27 -21.41
C ARG A 130 -9.37 2.98 -22.25
N LEU A 131 -8.68 1.91 -21.86
CA LEU A 131 -8.69 0.63 -22.57
C LEU A 131 -9.97 -0.19 -22.35
N THR A 132 -10.64 -0.01 -21.21
CA THR A 132 -11.85 -0.76 -20.82
C THR A 132 -13.15 -0.05 -21.21
N SER A 133 -13.11 1.21 -21.63
CA SER A 133 -14.29 2.01 -22.02
C SER A 133 -15.03 1.51 -23.28
N SER A 134 -14.56 0.46 -23.95
CA SER A 134 -15.16 -0.11 -25.17
C SER A 134 -15.60 -1.56 -24.92
N GLU A 135 -16.89 -1.76 -24.65
CA GLU A 135 -17.45 -2.97 -24.02
C GLU A 135 -17.46 -4.30 -24.82
N PRO A 136 -17.02 -4.46 -26.09
CA PRO A 136 -16.73 -5.80 -26.59
C PRO A 136 -15.32 -6.30 -26.21
N ASN A 137 -14.38 -5.40 -25.89
CA ASN A 137 -12.94 -5.70 -25.83
C ASN A 137 -12.27 -5.44 -24.46
N GLY A 138 -13.03 -5.16 -23.40
CA GLY A 138 -12.49 -4.78 -22.08
C GLY A 138 -11.45 -5.76 -21.52
N HIS A 139 -11.72 -7.06 -21.62
CA HIS A 139 -10.80 -8.12 -21.19
C HIS A 139 -9.50 -8.16 -22.00
N MET A 140 -9.57 -7.85 -23.30
CA MET A 140 -8.37 -7.77 -24.15
C MET A 140 -7.52 -6.57 -23.74
N GLY A 141 -8.14 -5.45 -23.34
CA GLY A 141 -7.46 -4.27 -22.83
C GLY A 141 -6.66 -4.55 -21.55
N GLU A 142 -7.25 -5.28 -20.60
CA GLU A 142 -6.60 -5.70 -19.35
C GLU A 142 -5.41 -6.64 -19.62
N TYR A 143 -5.59 -7.62 -20.51
CA TYR A 143 -4.53 -8.55 -20.91
C TYR A 143 -3.36 -7.84 -21.60
N LEU A 144 -3.64 -6.95 -22.56
CA LEU A 144 -2.61 -6.18 -23.25
C LEU A 144 -1.86 -5.24 -22.29
N PHE A 145 -2.57 -4.67 -21.32
CA PHE A 145 -1.96 -3.83 -20.29
C PHE A 145 -1.01 -4.64 -19.40
N ASP A 146 -1.44 -5.82 -18.93
CA ASP A 146 -0.59 -6.75 -18.17
C ASP A 146 0.67 -7.12 -18.95
N LYS A 147 0.58 -7.38 -20.25
CA LYS A 147 1.74 -7.80 -21.07
C LYS A 147 2.71 -6.71 -21.46
N HIS A 148 2.25 -5.47 -21.62
CA HIS A 148 3.05 -4.40 -22.22
C HIS A 148 3.41 -3.27 -21.24
N THR A 149 2.76 -3.17 -20.08
CA THR A 149 2.97 -2.07 -19.13
C THR A 149 3.56 -2.51 -17.79
N LEU A 150 3.23 -3.73 -17.33
CA LEU A 150 3.68 -4.31 -16.06
C LEU A 150 4.72 -5.41 -16.30
#